data_AF-S8C1U1-F1
#
_entry.id   AF-S8C1U1-F1
#
_cell.length_a   1.000
_cell.length_b   1.000
_cell.length_c   1.000
_cell.angle_alpha   90.00
_cell.angle_beta   90.00
_cell.angle_gamma   90.00
#
_symmetry.space_group_name_H-M   'P 1'
#
loop_
_entity.id
_entity.type
_entity.pdbx_description
1 polymer ?
#
loop_
_entity_poly.entity_id
_entity_poly.type
_entity_poly.pdbx_seq_one_letter_code
_entity_poly.pdbx_strand_id
1 'polypeptide(L)'
;DGLFLVTNCLDLISGYPFAVLTPNVNEYKRLIQKVLQSEVNDQEESQQLLSLAQGIGDVTVLRKGASDFISNGKTVNVVSGFGSPRRCGGQGDILSGCVAVLVSWARIASHPDASGAVTLGCIAASVLVRKAASSAFQTKRRSTLTTDIIEHLGKSMEELCPVT
;
A
#
# COMPACT_ATOMS: atom_id res chain seq x y z
N ASP A 1 -12.32 7.92 6.13
CA ASP A 1 -11.61 8.32 7.36
C ASP A 1 -11.35 7.14 8.32
N GLY A 2 -11.12 5.92 7.79
CA GLY A 2 -10.92 4.74 8.65
C GLY A 2 -9.56 4.73 9.36
N LEU A 3 -8.53 5.26 8.71
CA LEU A 3 -7.19 5.29 9.30
C LEU A 3 -7.09 6.26 10.48
N PHE A 4 -7.82 7.38 10.44
CA PHE A 4 -7.89 8.30 11.57
C PHE A 4 -8.52 7.65 12.81
N LEU A 5 -9.58 6.85 12.63
CA LEU A 5 -10.19 6.07 13.71
C LEU A 5 -9.16 5.09 14.30
N VAL A 6 -8.47 4.33 13.44
CA VAL A 6 -7.42 3.39 13.86
C VAL A 6 -6.28 4.10 14.59
N THR A 7 -5.82 5.27 14.13
CA THR A 7 -4.80 6.06 14.84
C THR A 7 -5.24 6.44 16.27
N ASN A 8 -6.53 6.66 16.49
CA ASN A 8 -7.05 6.99 17.82
C ASN A 8 -7.36 5.75 18.68
N CYS A 9 -7.56 4.59 18.07
CA CYS A 9 -7.87 3.33 18.74
C CYS A 9 -7.17 2.17 18.03
N LEU A 10 -5.89 1.94 18.35
CA LEU A 10 -5.07 0.90 17.73
C LEU A 10 -5.56 -0.51 18.06
N ASP A 11 -6.25 -0.68 19.19
CA ASP A 11 -6.83 -1.95 19.62
C ASP A 11 -7.83 -2.54 18.60
N LEU A 12 -8.42 -1.70 17.73
CA LEU A 12 -9.33 -2.14 16.66
C LEU A 12 -8.69 -3.10 15.65
N ILE A 13 -7.37 -2.99 15.46
CA ILE A 13 -6.61 -3.82 14.51
C ILE A 13 -5.63 -4.76 15.22
N SER A 14 -5.52 -4.65 16.55
CA SER A 14 -4.62 -5.46 17.34
C SER A 14 -4.97 -6.94 17.24
N GLY A 15 -3.97 -7.78 17.01
CA GLY A 15 -4.16 -9.23 16.87
C GLY A 15 -4.80 -9.68 15.56
N TYR A 16 -5.05 -8.77 14.59
CA TYR A 16 -5.56 -9.13 13.28
C TYR A 16 -4.44 -9.10 12.21
N PRO A 17 -3.78 -10.24 11.92
CA PRO A 17 -2.61 -10.29 11.04
C PRO A 17 -2.92 -9.99 9.56
N PHE A 18 -4.20 -9.91 9.19
CA PHE A 18 -4.64 -9.62 7.83
C PHE A 18 -5.04 -8.15 7.63
N ALA A 19 -4.94 -7.30 8.66
CA ALA A 19 -5.12 -5.86 8.47
C ALA A 19 -4.00 -5.29 7.60
N VAL A 20 -4.37 -4.38 6.71
CA VAL A 20 -3.44 -3.56 5.94
C VAL A 20 -3.79 -2.09 6.13
N LEU A 21 -2.85 -1.32 6.63
CA LEU A 21 -2.97 0.14 6.67
C LEU A 21 -2.31 0.71 5.42
N THR A 22 -3.00 1.61 4.72
CA THR A 22 -2.49 2.24 3.49
C THR A 22 -2.27 3.75 3.68
N PRO A 23 -1.48 4.23 4.67
CA PRO A 23 -1.33 5.65 4.92
C PRO A 23 -0.74 6.40 3.72
N ASN A 24 -1.30 7.57 3.42
CA ASN A 24 -0.60 8.60 2.66
C ASN A 24 0.42 9.33 3.56
N VAL A 25 1.24 10.22 2.98
CA VAL A 25 2.28 10.97 3.70
C VAL A 25 1.79 11.66 4.97
N ASN A 26 0.60 12.27 4.95
CA ASN A 26 0.04 12.99 6.10
C ASN A 26 -0.52 12.03 7.16
N GLU A 27 -1.16 10.95 6.73
CA GLU A 27 -1.66 9.90 7.62
C GLU A 27 -0.50 9.17 8.31
N TYR A 28 0.58 8.90 7.57
CA TYR A 28 1.80 8.31 8.10
C TYR A 28 2.44 9.19 9.18
N LYS A 29 2.56 10.51 8.93
CA LYS A 29 3.04 11.48 9.93
C LYS A 29 2.27 11.38 11.25
N ARG A 30 0.94 11.30 11.17
CA ARG A 30 0.08 11.16 12.37
C ARG A 30 0.30 9.84 13.10
N LEU A 31 0.45 8.74 12.36
CA LEU A 31 0.75 7.42 12.95
C LEU A 31 2.10 7.43 13.67
N ILE A 32 3.13 7.99 13.06
CA ILE A 32 4.48 8.08 13.66
C ILE A 32 4.45 8.88 14.96
N GLN A 33 3.83 10.06 14.94
CA GLN A 33 3.68 10.89 16.14
C GLN A 33 2.91 10.18 17.26
N LYS A 34 1.86 9.43 16.89
CA LYS A 34 0.99 8.76 17.88
C LYS A 34 1.61 7.49 18.47
N VAL A 35 2.25 6.67 17.63
CA VAL A 35 2.77 5.33 18.02
C VAL A 35 4.19 5.42 18.54
N LEU A 36 5.07 6.14 17.83
CA LEU A 36 6.50 6.21 18.13
C LEU A 36 6.89 7.47 18.90
N GLN A 37 5.95 8.40 19.15
CA GLN A 37 6.21 9.67 19.83
C GLN A 37 7.40 10.44 19.22
N SER A 38 7.56 10.34 17.90
CA SER A 38 8.67 10.92 17.14
C SER A 38 8.17 11.64 15.88
N GLU A 39 9.08 12.30 15.17
CA GLU A 39 8.83 12.90 13.86
C GLU A 39 9.27 11.97 12.73
N VAL A 40 8.76 12.22 11.52
CA VAL A 40 9.17 11.44 10.35
C VAL A 40 10.64 11.69 10.02
N ASN A 41 11.41 10.61 9.90
CA ASN A 41 12.82 10.64 9.55
C ASN A 41 13.02 10.09 8.14
N ASP A 42 13.30 10.97 7.18
CA ASP A 42 13.49 10.61 5.78
C ASP A 42 14.86 9.92 5.53
N GLN A 43 15.82 9.98 6.47
CA GLN A 43 17.11 9.27 6.33
C GLN A 43 17.00 7.78 6.72
N GLU A 44 16.00 7.44 7.55
CA GLU A 44 15.82 6.11 8.11
C GLU A 44 14.41 5.57 7.84
N GLU A 45 13.84 5.89 6.66
CA GLU A 45 12.44 5.57 6.33
C GLU A 45 12.09 4.09 6.55
N SER A 46 12.97 3.18 6.14
CA SER A 46 12.78 1.73 6.31
C SER A 46 12.76 1.34 7.79
N GLN A 47 13.73 1.82 8.57
CA GLN A 47 13.82 1.48 9.99
C GLN A 47 12.63 2.04 10.77
N GLN A 48 12.24 3.29 10.47
CA GLN A 48 11.09 3.92 11.09
C GLN A 48 9.78 3.21 10.75
N LEU A 49 9.59 2.78 9.49
CA LEU A 49 8.42 2.01 9.09
C LEU A 49 8.38 0.63 9.78
N LEU A 50 9.53 -0.02 9.93
CA LEU A 50 9.65 -1.28 10.66
C LEU A 50 9.22 -1.11 12.13
N SER A 51 9.76 -0.11 12.81
CA SER A 51 9.38 0.22 14.20
C SER A 51 7.89 0.59 14.32
N LEU A 52 7.33 1.31 13.34
CA LEU A 52 5.91 1.63 13.34
C LEU A 52 5.05 0.36 13.26
N ALA A 53 5.35 -0.54 12.32
CA ALA A 53 4.59 -1.78 12.13
C ALA A 53 4.65 -2.67 13.39
N GLN A 54 5.81 -2.76 14.05
CA GLN A 54 5.97 -3.44 15.33
C GLN A 54 5.13 -2.76 16.44
N GLY A 55 5.18 -1.43 16.52
CA GLY A 55 4.45 -0.64 17.52
C GLY A 55 2.92 -0.71 17.41
N ILE A 56 2.39 -1.15 16.27
CA ILE A 56 0.93 -1.36 16.06
C ILE A 56 0.52 -2.84 16.07
N GLY A 57 1.41 -3.75 16.51
CA GLY A 57 1.11 -5.18 16.65
C GLY A 57 1.36 -6.01 15.39
N ASP A 58 2.45 -5.74 14.68
CA ASP A 58 2.88 -6.45 13.46
C ASP A 58 1.85 -6.43 12.31
N VAL A 59 1.01 -5.38 12.29
CA VAL A 59 0.06 -5.13 11.21
C VAL A 59 0.81 -4.63 9.97
N THR A 60 0.38 -5.07 8.78
CA THR A 60 1.03 -4.65 7.54
C THR A 60 0.72 -3.19 7.23
N VAL A 61 1.75 -2.39 6.99
CA VAL A 61 1.67 -0.98 6.60
C VAL A 61 2.22 -0.80 5.19
N LEU A 62 1.38 -0.32 4.27
CA LEU A 62 1.73 0.14 2.92
C LEU A 62 1.73 1.68 2.92
N ARG A 63 2.90 2.29 3.17
CA ARG A 63 3.10 3.73 3.11
C ARG A 63 3.18 4.18 1.65
N LYS A 64 2.18 4.95 1.22
CA LYS A 64 2.10 5.52 -0.14
C LYS A 64 3.04 6.72 -0.27
N GLY A 65 3.80 6.80 -1.35
CA GLY A 65 4.75 7.88 -1.58
C GLY A 65 5.24 7.98 -3.03
N ALA A 66 6.39 8.65 -3.22
CA ALA A 66 7.10 8.59 -4.49
C ALA A 66 7.52 7.14 -4.81
N SER A 67 8.01 6.45 -3.79
CA SER A 67 8.08 4.99 -3.68
C SER A 67 7.10 4.54 -2.61
N ASP A 68 6.50 3.37 -2.79
CA ASP A 68 5.67 2.76 -1.74
C ASP A 68 6.53 1.85 -0.89
N PHE A 69 6.40 1.97 0.43
CA PHE A 69 7.10 1.12 1.39
C PHE A 69 6.10 0.20 2.08
N ILE A 70 6.40 -1.08 2.13
CA ILE A 70 5.53 -2.11 2.70
C ILE A 70 6.28 -2.84 3.82
N SER A 71 5.72 -2.88 5.02
CA SER A 71 6.30 -3.61 6.15
C SER A 71 5.24 -4.31 6.97
N ASN A 72 5.57 -5.50 7.46
CA ASN A 72 4.79 -6.30 8.42
C ASN A 72 5.46 -6.36 9.81
N GLY A 73 6.41 -5.45 10.09
CA GLY A 73 7.18 -5.46 11.35
C GLY A 73 8.39 -6.40 11.35
N LYS A 74 8.60 -7.20 10.29
CA LYS A 74 9.76 -8.09 10.14
C LYS A 74 10.69 -7.67 9.01
N THR A 75 10.11 -7.27 7.89
CA THR A 75 10.85 -6.89 6.67
C THR A 75 10.24 -5.65 6.04
N VAL A 76 11.06 -4.87 5.33
CA VAL A 76 10.62 -3.72 4.55
C VAL A 76 10.85 -4.00 3.08
N ASN A 77 9.79 -3.86 2.28
CA ASN A 77 9.82 -3.97 0.83
C ASN A 77 9.54 -2.61 0.21
N VAL A 78 10.20 -2.29 -0.90
CA VAL A 78 10.06 -1.00 -1.57
C VAL A 78 9.61 -1.22 -3.01
N VAL A 79 8.52 -0.57 -3.39
CA VAL A 79 8.02 -0.53 -4.76
C VAL A 79 8.23 0.89 -5.31
N SER A 80 9.30 1.04 -6.09
CA SER A 80 9.65 2.27 -6.80
C SER A 80 9.44 2.19 -8.31
N GLY A 81 9.14 0.99 -8.82
CA GLY A 81 8.84 0.76 -10.23
C GLY A 81 7.52 1.40 -10.63
N PHE A 82 7.51 2.03 -11.81
CA PHE A 82 6.39 2.81 -12.34
C PHE A 82 5.92 3.96 -11.44
N GLY A 83 5.06 4.80 -11.97
CA GLY A 83 4.45 5.88 -11.23
C GLY A 83 3.80 6.91 -12.13
N SER A 84 3.12 7.86 -11.49
CA SER A 84 2.48 8.98 -12.16
C SER A 84 2.76 10.26 -11.37
N PRO A 85 3.21 11.34 -12.02
CA PRO A 85 3.36 12.65 -11.37
C PRO A 85 1.99 13.30 -11.11
N ARG A 86 0.88 12.70 -11.58
CA ARG A 86 -0.47 13.23 -11.41
C ARG A 86 -1.15 12.61 -10.18
N ARG A 87 -1.59 13.47 -9.26
CA ARG A 87 -2.43 13.07 -8.12
C ARG A 87 -3.92 13.36 -8.33
N CYS A 88 -4.69 12.41 -8.85
CA CYS A 88 -6.15 12.47 -8.84
C CYS A 88 -6.74 11.92 -7.52
N GLY A 89 -7.92 12.42 -7.13
CA GLY A 89 -8.64 11.93 -5.95
C GLY A 89 -9.31 10.59 -6.23
N GLY A 90 -9.20 9.63 -5.30
CA GLY A 90 -9.73 8.26 -5.47
C GLY A 90 -8.67 7.19 -5.78
N GLN A 91 -7.41 7.57 -6.02
CA GLN A 91 -6.31 6.60 -6.22
C GLN A 91 -6.11 5.65 -5.03
N GLY A 92 -6.32 6.16 -3.82
CA GLY A 92 -6.24 5.34 -2.61
C GLY A 92 -7.32 4.24 -2.56
N ASP A 93 -8.48 4.48 -3.15
CA ASP A 93 -9.59 3.52 -3.18
C ASP A 93 -9.34 2.41 -4.21
N ILE A 94 -8.71 2.75 -5.35
CA ILE A 94 -8.21 1.73 -6.29
C ILE A 94 -7.19 0.85 -5.58
N LEU A 95 -6.20 1.46 -4.91
CA LEU A 95 -5.15 0.71 -4.23
C LEU A 95 -5.73 -0.22 -3.15
N SER A 96 -6.63 0.25 -2.30
CA SER A 96 -7.23 -0.58 -1.25
C SER A 96 -8.05 -1.74 -1.84
N GLY A 97 -8.79 -1.50 -2.93
CA GLY A 97 -9.49 -2.56 -3.67
C GLY A 97 -8.55 -3.61 -4.25
N CYS A 98 -7.47 -3.19 -4.93
CA CYS A 98 -6.46 -4.09 -5.46
C CYS A 98 -5.75 -4.89 -4.34
N VAL A 99 -5.41 -4.23 -3.23
CA VAL A 99 -4.84 -4.90 -2.04
C VAL A 99 -5.78 -5.99 -1.55
N ALA A 100 -7.07 -5.69 -1.36
CA ALA A 100 -8.03 -6.67 -0.86
C ALA A 100 -8.11 -7.93 -1.74
N VAL A 101 -8.20 -7.76 -3.06
CA VAL A 101 -8.27 -8.87 -4.02
C VAL A 101 -6.97 -9.68 -4.04
N LEU A 102 -5.82 -9.00 -4.18
CA LEU A 102 -4.53 -9.68 -4.34
C LEU A 102 -4.06 -10.35 -3.04
N VAL A 103 -4.36 -9.77 -1.88
CA VAL A 103 -4.16 -10.43 -0.58
C VAL A 103 -5.06 -11.66 -0.46
N SER A 104 -6.32 -11.58 -0.89
CA SER A 104 -7.22 -12.75 -0.87
C SER A 104 -6.68 -13.89 -1.75
N TRP A 105 -6.25 -13.60 -2.98
CA TRP A 105 -5.67 -14.60 -3.86
C TRP A 105 -4.35 -15.17 -3.35
N ALA A 106 -3.45 -14.32 -2.86
CA ALA A 106 -2.19 -14.76 -2.27
C ALA A 106 -2.42 -15.71 -1.07
N ARG A 107 -3.44 -15.42 -0.24
CA ARG A 107 -3.79 -16.30 0.88
C ARG A 107 -4.33 -17.66 0.44
N ILE A 108 -5.12 -17.70 -0.62
CA ILE A 108 -5.63 -18.95 -1.18
C ILE A 108 -4.46 -19.78 -1.75
N ALA A 109 -3.52 -19.13 -2.44
CA ALA A 109 -2.38 -19.79 -3.06
C ALA A 109 -1.30 -20.27 -2.05
N SER A 110 -1.04 -19.51 -0.99
CA SER A 110 0.15 -19.69 -0.12
C SER A 110 -0.14 -20.35 1.23
N HIS A 111 -0.89 -21.46 1.31
CA HIS A 111 -1.14 -22.18 2.57
C HIS A 111 0.17 -22.31 3.42
N PRO A 112 0.26 -22.02 4.74
CA PRO A 112 -0.53 -21.21 5.67
C PRO A 112 0.18 -19.89 6.10
N ASP A 113 1.17 -19.38 5.36
CA ASP A 113 1.90 -18.16 5.74
C ASP A 113 1.07 -16.90 5.48
N ALA A 114 0.22 -16.58 6.45
CA ALA A 114 -0.67 -15.42 6.46
C ALA A 114 0.07 -14.09 6.24
N SER A 115 1.23 -13.89 6.87
CA SER A 115 1.94 -12.61 6.87
C SER A 115 2.70 -12.39 5.56
N GLY A 116 3.34 -13.45 5.04
CA GLY A 116 3.98 -13.44 3.73
C GLY A 116 2.96 -13.19 2.61
N ALA A 117 1.79 -13.83 2.67
CA ALA A 117 0.72 -13.64 1.69
C ALA A 117 0.16 -12.21 1.67
N VAL A 118 -0.04 -11.58 2.84
CA VAL A 118 -0.50 -10.18 2.92
C VAL A 118 0.54 -9.23 2.33
N THR A 119 1.81 -9.41 2.68
CA THR A 119 2.91 -8.59 2.17
C THR A 119 3.03 -8.72 0.64
N LEU A 120 2.97 -9.95 0.11
CA LEU A 120 3.00 -10.21 -1.32
C LEU A 120 1.82 -9.57 -2.06
N GLY A 121 0.61 -9.70 -1.52
CA GLY A 121 -0.58 -9.05 -2.07
C GLY A 121 -0.46 -7.51 -2.10
N CYS A 122 0.13 -6.92 -1.06
CA CYS A 122 0.40 -5.47 -1.02
C CYS A 122 1.43 -5.03 -2.07
N ILE A 123 2.51 -5.80 -2.26
CA ILE A 123 3.52 -5.54 -3.29
C ILE A 123 2.87 -5.60 -4.67
N ALA A 124 2.14 -6.69 -4.96
CA ALA A 124 1.47 -6.88 -6.25
C ALA A 124 0.46 -5.74 -6.53
N ALA A 125 -0.32 -5.34 -5.53
CA ALA A 125 -1.28 -4.25 -5.66
C ALA A 125 -0.60 -2.89 -5.93
N SER A 126 0.49 -2.59 -5.22
CA SER A 126 1.27 -1.37 -5.45
C SER A 126 1.84 -1.34 -6.88
N VAL A 127 2.46 -2.43 -7.34
CA VAL A 127 3.01 -2.54 -8.70
C VAL A 127 1.91 -2.35 -9.76
N LEU A 128 0.78 -3.06 -9.61
CA LEU A 128 -0.34 -2.99 -10.55
C LEU A 128 -0.90 -1.56 -10.67
N VAL A 129 -1.20 -0.93 -9.54
CA VAL A 129 -1.80 0.42 -9.53
C VAL A 129 -0.81 1.47 -10.02
N ARG A 130 0.49 1.35 -9.67
CA ARG A 130 1.53 2.25 -10.18
C ARG A 130 1.70 2.14 -11.68
N LYS A 131 1.68 0.91 -12.22
CA LYS A 131 1.75 0.67 -13.67
C LYS A 131 0.54 1.24 -14.39
N ALA A 132 -0.67 0.94 -13.91
CA ALA A 132 -1.91 1.48 -14.48
C ALA A 132 -1.95 3.01 -14.44
N ALA A 133 -1.53 3.63 -13.33
CA ALA A 133 -1.43 5.07 -13.19
C ALA A 133 -0.40 5.68 -14.16
N SER A 134 0.73 5.00 -14.37
CA SER A 134 1.75 5.41 -15.33
C SER A 134 1.21 5.40 -16.76
N SER A 135 0.56 4.31 -17.17
CA SER A 135 -0.04 4.18 -18.51
C SER A 135 -1.17 5.19 -18.74
N ALA A 136 -2.05 5.38 -17.76
CA ALA A 136 -3.10 6.40 -17.83
C ALA A 136 -2.49 7.81 -17.99
N PHE A 137 -1.41 8.11 -17.26
CA PHE A 137 -0.71 9.39 -17.38
C PHE A 137 -0.01 9.57 -18.73
N GLN A 138 0.56 8.52 -19.33
CA GLN A 138 1.18 8.62 -20.66
C GLN A 138 0.17 9.11 -21.70
N THR A 139 -1.09 8.66 -21.61
CA THR A 139 -2.18 8.99 -22.53
C THR A 139 -2.86 10.31 -22.19
N LYS A 140 -3.23 10.53 -20.91
CA LYS A 140 -4.10 11.64 -20.49
C LYS A 140 -3.31 12.80 -19.87
N ARG A 141 -2.05 12.59 -19.46
CA ARG A 141 -1.18 13.62 -18.89
C ARG A 141 -1.88 14.37 -17.74
N ARG A 142 -2.01 15.69 -17.87
CA ARG A 142 -2.64 16.54 -16.85
C ARG A 142 -4.12 16.22 -16.62
N SER A 143 -4.83 15.72 -17.62
CA SER A 143 -6.25 15.39 -17.52
C SER A 143 -6.53 14.00 -16.93
N THR A 144 -5.50 13.24 -16.52
CA THR A 144 -5.69 11.91 -15.91
C THR A 144 -6.61 12.01 -14.68
N LEU A 145 -7.67 11.22 -14.72
CA LEU A 145 -8.63 10.96 -13.65
C LEU A 145 -8.44 9.55 -13.12
N THR A 146 -9.08 9.26 -12.00
CA THR A 146 -9.05 7.93 -11.37
C THR A 146 -9.75 6.89 -12.24
N THR A 147 -10.77 7.26 -13.00
CA THR A 147 -11.42 6.38 -13.99
C THR A 147 -10.46 5.94 -15.09
N ASP A 148 -9.59 6.83 -15.57
CA ASP A 148 -8.58 6.46 -16.58
C ASP A 148 -7.59 5.42 -16.01
N ILE A 149 -7.27 5.48 -14.71
CA ILE A 149 -6.43 4.47 -14.04
C ILE A 149 -7.15 3.12 -14.00
N ILE A 150 -8.44 3.11 -13.68
CA ILE A 150 -9.27 1.87 -13.66
C ILE A 150 -9.26 1.21 -15.04
N GLU A 151 -9.43 1.98 -16.12
CA GLU A 151 -9.39 1.47 -17.50
C GLU A 151 -8.06 0.78 -17.85
N HIS A 152 -6.96 1.16 -17.21
CA HIS A 152 -5.64 0.58 -17.44
C HIS A 152 -5.31 -0.60 -16.52
N LEU A 153 -6.14 -0.92 -15.52
CA LEU A 153 -5.86 -2.03 -14.58
C LEU A 153 -5.80 -3.38 -15.31
N GLY A 154 -6.78 -3.69 -16.15
CA GLY A 154 -6.83 -4.98 -16.86
C GLY A 154 -5.61 -5.18 -17.76
N LYS A 155 -5.28 -4.18 -18.58
CA LYS A 155 -4.09 -4.21 -19.44
C LYS A 155 -2.80 -4.33 -18.63
N SER A 156 -2.69 -3.60 -17.52
CA SER A 156 -1.51 -3.66 -16.65
C SER A 156 -1.37 -5.02 -15.99
N MET A 157 -2.48 -5.66 -15.62
CA MET A 157 -2.48 -7.02 -15.08
C MET A 157 -1.99 -8.02 -16.13
N GLU A 158 -2.50 -7.96 -17.36
CA GLU A 158 -2.08 -8.84 -18.45
C GLU A 158 -0.57 -8.70 -18.74
N GLU A 159 -0.04 -7.49 -18.73
CA GLU A 159 1.39 -7.26 -18.95
C GLU A 159 2.29 -7.77 -17.79
N LEU A 160 1.74 -7.84 -16.56
CA LEU A 160 2.47 -8.31 -15.38
C LEU A 160 2.31 -9.82 -15.16
N CYS A 161 1.14 -10.36 -15.47
CA CYS A 161 0.74 -11.75 -15.28
C CYS A 161 -0.19 -12.15 -16.43
N PRO A 162 0.37 -12.55 -17.59
CA PRO A 162 -0.41 -12.90 -18.77
C PRO A 162 -1.28 -14.12 -18.54
N VAL A 163 -2.48 -14.14 -19.13
CA VAL A 163 -3.31 -15.34 -19.17
C VAL A 163 -2.77 -16.25 -20.28
N THR A 164 -2.17 -17.38 -19.87
CA THR A 164 -1.72 -18.45 -20.79
C THR A 164 -2.86 -19.32 -21.28
#